data_AF-A0A6N9AAF6-F1
#
_entry.id   AF-A0A6N9AAF6-F1
#
_cell.length_a   1.000
_cell.length_b   1.000
_cell.length_c   1.000
_cell.angle_alpha   90.00
_cell.angle_beta   90.00
_cell.angle_gamma   90.00
#
_symmetry.space_group_name_H-M   'P 1'
#
loop_
_entity.id
_entity.type
_entity.pdbx_description
1 polymer ?
#
loop_
_entity_poly.entity_id
_entity_poly.type
_entity_poly.pdbx_seq_one_letter_code
_entity_poly.pdbx_strand_id
1 'polypeptide(L)'
;MAHGRITRGTMELEYELPSRDLVRFQLRDRAVVNAERLERGSVVETVFLSDREGDTIFPGEATYRDLPGYRELKLTLVSIDHVDSFPPDIWYPNQP
;
A
#
# COMPACT_ATOMS: atom_id res chain seq x y z
N MET A 1 -10.81 13.56 -5.08
CA MET A 1 -10.63 14.43 -3.89
C MET A 1 -10.28 13.52 -2.71
N ALA A 2 -9.50 13.96 -1.73
CA ALA A 2 -9.11 13.12 -0.59
C ALA A 2 -9.95 13.46 0.64
N HIS A 3 -10.52 12.45 1.29
CA HIS A 3 -11.26 12.59 2.54
C HIS A 3 -10.52 11.87 3.66
N GLY A 4 -10.36 12.52 4.83
CA GLY A 4 -9.63 11.96 5.97
C GLY A 4 -10.51 11.88 7.20
N ARG A 5 -10.44 10.76 7.93
CA ARG A 5 -11.10 10.58 9.24
C ARG A 5 -10.10 10.00 10.24
N ILE A 6 -10.14 10.47 11.48
CA ILE A 6 -9.32 9.94 12.57
C ILE A 6 -10.24 9.26 13.58
N THR A 7 -9.92 8.04 14.00
CA THR A 7 -10.67 7.31 15.02
C THR A 7 -9.72 6.47 15.88
N ARG A 8 -9.73 6.70 17.20
CA ARG A 8 -8.97 5.90 18.20
C ARG A 8 -7.50 5.61 17.79
N GLY A 9 -6.75 6.65 17.44
CA GLY A 9 -5.33 6.53 17.06
C GLY A 9 -5.05 5.92 15.68
N THR A 10 -6.11 5.57 14.94
CA THR A 10 -6.02 5.16 13.54
C THR A 10 -6.49 6.30 12.65
N MET A 11 -5.76 6.57 11.57
CA MET A 11 -6.18 7.51 10.53
C MET A 11 -6.64 6.72 9.31
N GLU A 12 -7.78 7.10 8.76
CA GLU A 12 -8.34 6.56 7.54
C GLU A 12 -8.31 7.65 6.46
N LEU A 13 -7.73 7.34 5.31
CA LEU A 13 -7.68 8.24 4.16
C LEU A 13 -8.41 7.56 3.00
N GLU A 14 -9.34 8.27 2.38
CA GLU A 14 -10.06 7.81 1.20
C GLU A 14 -9.72 8.70 0.00
N TYR A 15 -9.37 8.07 -1.12
CA TYR A 15 -9.04 8.73 -2.38
C TYR A 15 -9.91 8.18 -3.49
N GLU A 16 -10.45 9.07 -4.32
CA GLU A 16 -11.11 8.68 -5.57
C GLU A 16 -10.11 8.66 -6.73
N LEU A 17 -10.03 7.52 -7.42
CA LEU A 17 -9.22 7.33 -8.62
C LEU A 17 -9.93 7.90 -9.87
N PRO A 18 -9.21 8.14 -10.99
CA PRO A 18 -9.83 8.55 -12.25
C PRO A 18 -10.91 7.57 -12.76
N SER A 19 -10.81 6.29 -12.40
CA SER A 19 -11.82 5.26 -12.71
C SER A 19 -13.12 5.38 -11.90
N ARG A 20 -13.19 6.31 -10.93
CA ARG A 20 -14.25 6.41 -9.89
C ARG A 20 -14.19 5.33 -8.81
N ASP A 21 -13.21 4.43 -8.87
CA ASP A 21 -12.93 3.55 -7.75
C ASP A 21 -12.44 4.35 -6.55
N LEU A 22 -12.69 3.83 -5.36
CA LEU A 22 -12.17 4.40 -4.12
C LEU A 22 -10.99 3.57 -3.65
N VAL A 23 -9.97 4.24 -3.10
CA VAL A 23 -8.90 3.60 -2.36
C VAL A 23 -8.94 4.10 -0.93
N ARG A 24 -9.04 3.18 0.03
CA ARG A 24 -9.00 3.47 1.46
C ARG A 24 -7.69 3.00 2.03
N PHE A 25 -6.98 3.91 2.70
CA PHE A 25 -5.79 3.60 3.46
C PHE A 25 -6.10 3.68 4.94
N GLN A 26 -5.62 2.69 5.69
CA GLN A 26 -5.58 2.72 7.13
C GLN A 26 -4.14 2.95 7.58
N LEU A 27 -3.97 3.93 8.46
CA LEU A 27 -2.68 4.28 9.04
C LEU A 27 -2.73 4.14 10.56
N ARG A 28 -1.67 3.58 11.13
CA ARG A 28 -1.40 3.51 12.56
C ARG A 28 0.00 4.06 12.81
N ASP A 29 0.15 4.95 13.79
CA ASP A 29 1.45 5.56 14.12
C ASP A 29 2.20 6.14 12.92
N ARG A 30 1.44 6.70 11.97
CA ARG A 30 1.91 7.26 10.67
C ARG A 30 2.40 6.23 9.63
N ALA A 31 2.36 4.94 9.94
CA ALA A 31 2.61 3.86 8.98
C ALA A 31 1.29 3.38 8.37
N VAL A 32 1.29 3.06 7.07
CA VAL A 32 0.16 2.38 6.43
C VAL A 32 0.15 0.92 6.90
N VAL A 33 -1.00 0.44 7.36
CA VAL A 33 -1.19 -0.95 7.81
C VAL A 33 -2.16 -1.74 6.94
N ASN A 34 -3.04 -1.04 6.21
CA ASN A 34 -3.98 -1.64 5.29
C ASN A 34 -4.29 -0.67 4.13
N ALA A 35 -4.52 -1.22 2.95
CA ALA A 35 -5.11 -0.52 1.82
C ALA A 35 -6.20 -1.36 1.17
N GLU A 36 -7.32 -0.74 0.81
CA GLU A 36 -8.45 -1.39 0.14
C GLU A 36 -8.80 -0.62 -1.13
N ARG A 37 -9.00 -1.34 -2.24
CA ARG A 37 -9.65 -0.77 -3.42
C ARG A 37 -11.11 -1.19 -3.43
N LEU A 38 -11.99 -0.23 -3.67
CA LEU A 38 -13.42 -0.43 -3.76
C LEU A 38 -13.93 -0.10 -5.15
N GLU A 39 -14.68 -1.03 -5.72
CA GLU A 39 -15.44 -0.85 -6.95
C GLU A 39 -16.94 -0.85 -6.60
N ARG A 40 -17.68 0.18 -7.02
CA ARG A 40 -19.12 0.33 -6.72
C ARG A 40 -19.45 0.14 -5.22
N GLY A 41 -18.57 0.62 -4.34
CA GLY A 41 -18.74 0.55 -2.88
C GLY A 41 -18.40 -0.80 -2.23
N SER A 42 -17.95 -1.79 -3.01
CA SER A 42 -17.53 -3.10 -2.50
C SER A 42 -16.01 -3.23 -2.59
N VAL A 43 -15.38 -3.76 -1.54
CA VAL A 43 -13.93 -4.05 -1.54
C VAL A 43 -13.67 -5.16 -2.55
N VAL A 44 -12.75 -4.89 -3.49
CA VAL A 44 -12.33 -5.85 -4.54
C VAL A 44 -10.88 -6.27 -4.36
N GLU A 45 -10.04 -5.40 -3.80
CA GLU A 45 -8.65 -5.72 -3.51
C GLU A 45 -8.26 -5.23 -2.12
N THR A 46 -7.38 -5.98 -1.46
CA THR A 46 -6.81 -5.59 -0.16
C THR A 46 -5.30 -5.79 -0.14
N VAL A 47 -4.60 -4.93 0.60
CA VAL A 47 -3.19 -5.06 0.94
C VAL A 47 -3.05 -4.89 2.44
N PHE A 48 -2.68 -5.97 3.13
CA PHE A 48 -2.32 -5.91 4.55
C PHE A 48 -0.81 -5.82 4.69
N LEU A 49 -0.36 -4.89 5.53
CA LEU A 49 1.05 -4.69 5.86
C LEU A 49 1.26 -5.06 7.33
N SER A 50 2.28 -5.86 7.59
CA SER A 50 2.71 -6.17 8.96
C SER A 50 4.15 -5.77 9.17
N ASP A 51 4.40 -5.16 10.32
CA ASP A 51 5.74 -4.73 10.72
C ASP A 51 6.66 -5.93 10.91
N ARG A 52 7.96 -5.69 10.73
CA ARG A 52 9.02 -6.62 11.16
C ARG A 52 9.38 -6.30 12.61
N GLU A 53 9.81 -7.30 13.38
CA GLU A 53 10.47 -7.01 14.65
C GLU A 53 11.76 -6.20 14.42
N GLY A 54 11.83 -4.99 14.96
CA GLY A 54 12.96 -4.05 14.85
C GLY A 54 12.55 -2.65 14.35
N ASP A 55 13.42 -1.65 14.52
CA ASP A 55 13.21 -0.25 14.10
C ASP A 55 13.40 -0.06 12.58
N THR A 56 12.65 -0.78 11.75
CA THR A 56 12.67 -0.55 10.29
C THR A 56 11.46 0.26 9.86
N ILE A 57 11.66 1.28 9.02
CA ILE A 57 10.55 2.08 8.44
C ILE A 57 9.73 1.31 7.38
N PHE A 58 10.13 0.09 7.03
CA PHE A 58 9.53 -0.72 5.98
C PHE A 58 8.75 -1.91 6.58
N PRO A 59 7.61 -2.30 5.98
CA PRO A 59 6.86 -3.47 6.44
C PRO A 59 7.67 -4.76 6.20
N GLY A 60 7.59 -5.69 7.15
CA GLY A 60 8.24 -7.00 7.07
C GLY A 60 7.52 -7.97 6.14
N GLU A 61 6.18 -7.86 6.06
CA GLU A 61 5.37 -8.63 5.12
C GLU A 61 4.29 -7.75 4.50
N ALA A 62 3.91 -8.09 3.27
CA ALA A 62 2.74 -7.55 2.58
C ALA A 62 1.91 -8.69 2.01
N THR A 63 0.61 -8.70 2.28
CA THR A 63 -0.32 -9.67 1.69
C THR A 63 -1.33 -8.93 0.82
N TYR A 64 -1.22 -9.10 -0.49
CA TYR A 64 -2.18 -8.63 -1.47
C TYR A 64 -3.23 -9.70 -1.77
N ARG A 65 -4.49 -9.30 -1.89
CA ARG A 65 -5.60 -10.17 -2.31
C ARG A 65 -6.44 -9.50 -3.39
N ASP A 66 -6.67 -10.23 -4.47
CA ASP A 66 -7.69 -9.98 -5.49
C ASP A 66 -8.90 -10.87 -5.16
N LEU A 67 -9.94 -10.26 -4.59
CA LEU A 67 -11.11 -11.00 -4.09
C LEU A 67 -11.95 -11.59 -5.24
N PRO A 68 -12.28 -10.85 -6.33
CA PRO A 68 -12.94 -11.43 -7.50
C PRO A 68 -12.15 -12.55 -8.16
N GLY A 69 -10.82 -12.42 -8.22
CA GLY A 69 -9.94 -13.39 -8.84
C GLY A 69 -9.59 -14.59 -7.97
N TYR A 70 -9.94 -14.58 -6.68
CA TYR A 70 -9.51 -15.57 -5.67
C TYR A 70 -7.99 -15.78 -5.67
N ARG A 71 -7.23 -14.69 -5.79
CA ARG A 71 -5.76 -14.71 -5.85
C ARG A 71 -5.19 -14.02 -4.64
N GLU A 72 -4.11 -14.58 -4.11
CA GLU A 72 -3.33 -14.01 -3.03
C GLU A 72 -1.86 -13.98 -3.43
N LEU A 73 -1.20 -12.86 -3.13
CA LEU A 73 0.24 -12.71 -3.25
C LEU A 73 0.79 -12.28 -1.89
N LYS A 74 1.69 -13.10 -1.32
CA LYS A 74 2.41 -12.78 -0.10
C LYS A 74 3.85 -12.40 -0.45
N LEU A 75 4.28 -11.22 0.00
CA LEU A 75 5.65 -10.72 -0.11
C LEU A 75 6.25 -10.66 1.30
N THR A 76 7.48 -11.15 1.43
CA THR A 76 8.24 -11.10 2.69
C THR A 76 9.55 -10.37 2.43
N LEU A 77 9.83 -9.34 3.23
CA LEU A 77 11.06 -8.58 3.17
C LEU A 77 12.20 -9.35 3.86
N VAL A 78 13.14 -9.87 3.07
CA VAL A 78 14.26 -10.67 3.58
C VAL A 78 15.39 -9.79 4.10
N SER A 79 15.90 -8.89 3.26
CA SER A 79 16.99 -7.96 3.58
C SER A 79 16.70 -6.56 3.03
N ILE A 80 17.39 -5.58 3.59
CA ILE A 80 17.47 -4.21 3.06
C ILE A 80 18.94 -3.92 2.89
N ASP A 81 19.35 -3.66 1.65
CA ASP A 81 20.72 -3.32 1.31
C ASP A 81 20.75 -1.88 0.81
N HIS A 82 21.64 -1.05 1.37
CA HIS A 82 21.85 0.29 0.86
C HIS A 82 22.69 0.21 -0.41
N VAL A 83 22.16 0.72 -1.51
CA VAL A 83 22.81 0.71 -2.82
C VAL A 83 22.90 2.13 -3.38
N ASP A 84 23.92 2.37 -4.21
CA ASP A 84 23.99 3.59 -5.00
C ASP A 84 22.76 3.71 -5.90
N SER A 85 22.37 4.95 -6.20
CA SER A 85 21.22 5.19 -7.06
C SER A 85 21.45 4.59 -8.46
N PHE A 86 20.50 3.79 -8.93
CA PHE A 86 20.51 3.28 -10.30
C PHE A 86 20.51 4.44 -11.31
N PRO A 87 21.19 4.29 -12.46
CA PRO A 87 21.13 5.23 -13.57
C PRO A 87 19.69 5.72 -13.87
N PRO A 88 19.47 7.03 -14.14
CA PRO A 88 18.14 7.59 -14.32
C PRO A 88 17.30 6.94 -15.43
N ASP A 89 17.95 6.42 -16.47
CA ASP A 89 17.33 5.72 -17.60
C ASP A 89 16.62 4.43 -17.18
N ILE A 90 16.98 3.83 -16.04
CA ILE A 90 16.23 2.69 -15.46
C ILE A 90 14.86 3.13 -14.93
N TRP A 91 14.77 4.34 -14.37
CA TRP A 91 13.54 4.88 -13.78
C TRP A 91 12.67 5.63 -14.80
N TYR A 92 13.31 6.22 -15.81
CA TYR A 92 12.68 7.02 -16.84
C TYR A 92 13.00 6.45 -18.24
N PRO A 93 12.44 5.28 -18.58
CA PRO A 93 12.81 4.53 -19.79
C PRO A 93 12.53 5.28 -21.10
N ASN A 94 11.79 6.39 -21.06
CA ASN A 94 11.40 7.18 -22.22
C ASN A 94 11.78 8.67 -22.10
N GLN A 95 12.71 9.04 -21.21
CA GLN A 95 13.26 10.40 -21.23
C GLN A 95 14.26 10.53 -22.40
N PRO A 96 14.19 11.62 -23.18
CA PRO A 96 15.09 11.86 -24.31
C PRO A 96 16.53 12.17 -23.87
#